data_AF-A0A2N6K8L6-F1
#
_entry.id   AF-A0A2N6K8L6-F1
#
_cell.length_a   1.000
_cell.length_b   1.000
_cell.length_c   1.000
_cell.angle_alpha   90.00
_cell.angle_beta   90.00
_cell.angle_gamma   90.00
#
_symmetry.space_group_name_H-M   'P 1'
#
loop_
_entity.id
_entity.type
_entity.pdbx_description
1 polymer ?
#
loop_
_entity_poly.entity_id
_entity_poly.type
_entity_poly.pdbx_seq_one_letter_code
_entity_poly.pdbx_strand_id
1 'polypeptide(L)'
;MNTNTTPNITDIMGQHLPLIGKISNKAPEQAKSDPPSIALFEQNFIQLWQELTHSFEKLLQEFRKKRQNVDTDLKKQVEVTLQVCRTYTGIPSIAEIERRLEIENSYEIVYEKYLNEVRTHFLQHLSSLDDGLKRSLEQVKSQIAEILITKTELGKLTDSKGSEFIKILATEIPDQLIPGVPSKLKVAFQILAELELNYREFILYRIRPHLDGLTPQQAQTLKLTISPSAEQVFLNIKIAHAESVRKCEKALKQLLSEPSQVAFAIVEEFVDRTIRTADVENEWRILLQQLQPGWDDFLDQPEQIQREWINSAQQTTDANIAMSEVDAIFALMDF
;
A
#
# COMPACT_ATOMS: atom_id res chain seq x y z
N MET A 1 7.84 27.09 -34.62
CA MET A 1 7.91 25.64 -34.84
C MET A 1 8.49 25.00 -33.60
N ASN A 2 7.61 24.39 -32.78
CA ASN A 2 7.87 23.21 -31.95
C ASN A 2 6.59 22.98 -31.14
N THR A 3 5.78 22.03 -31.58
CA THR A 3 4.59 21.56 -30.88
C THR A 3 4.94 20.34 -30.06
N ASN A 4 4.71 20.45 -28.75
CA ASN A 4 4.59 19.35 -27.81
C ASN A 4 3.66 18.27 -28.36
N THR A 5 4.01 17.00 -28.15
CA THR A 5 3.01 15.93 -28.08
C THR A 5 3.40 14.97 -26.96
N THR A 6 2.69 15.09 -25.84
CA THR A 6 2.60 14.11 -24.76
C THR A 6 1.93 12.85 -25.32
N PRO A 7 2.43 11.63 -25.05
CA PRO A 7 1.66 10.44 -25.36
C PRO A 7 0.51 10.30 -24.37
N ASN A 8 -0.66 10.02 -24.93
CA ASN A 8 -1.94 9.87 -24.25
C ASN A 8 -1.96 8.54 -23.49
N ILE A 9 -2.45 8.55 -22.25
CA ILE A 9 -2.47 7.38 -21.33
C ILE A 9 -3.36 6.23 -21.85
N THR A 10 -4.16 6.48 -22.88
CA THR A 10 -4.96 5.47 -23.58
C THR A 10 -4.19 4.54 -24.52
N ASP A 11 -2.95 4.84 -24.89
CA ASP A 11 -2.19 4.02 -25.86
C ASP A 11 -1.42 2.83 -25.24
N ILE A 12 -1.38 2.72 -23.90
CA ILE A 12 -0.68 1.60 -23.20
C ILE A 12 -1.65 0.45 -22.86
N MET A 13 -2.96 0.65 -22.96
CA MET A 13 -3.97 -0.38 -22.66
C MET A 13 -4.29 -1.33 -23.84
N GLY A 14 -3.59 -1.20 -24.97
CA GLY A 14 -3.90 -1.92 -26.21
C GLY A 14 -3.30 -3.33 -26.39
N GLN A 15 -2.54 -3.86 -25.43
CA GLN A 15 -1.82 -5.14 -25.62
C GLN A 15 -2.06 -6.25 -24.58
N HIS A 16 -2.91 -6.04 -23.57
CA HIS A 16 -3.31 -7.11 -22.66
C HIS A 16 -4.76 -7.52 -22.94
N LEU A 17 -4.92 -8.66 -23.61
CA LEU A 17 -6.20 -9.36 -23.65
C LEU A 17 -6.51 -9.88 -22.23
N PRO A 18 -7.73 -9.70 -21.70
CA PRO A 18 -8.15 -10.41 -20.50
C PRO A 18 -8.05 -11.93 -20.73
N LEU A 19 -7.80 -12.69 -19.67
CA LEU A 19 -7.71 -14.17 -19.68
C LEU A 19 -8.82 -14.88 -20.50
N ILE A 20 -9.95 -14.21 -20.73
CA ILE A 20 -11.13 -14.69 -21.46
C ILE A 20 -10.97 -14.67 -23.00
N GLY A 21 -9.98 -13.96 -23.57
CA GLY A 21 -9.97 -13.63 -25.00
C GLY A 21 -9.23 -14.58 -25.97
N LYS A 22 -8.66 -15.70 -25.52
CA LYS A 22 -7.88 -16.63 -26.38
C LYS A 22 -8.64 -17.89 -26.83
N ILE A 23 -9.97 -17.83 -26.93
CA ILE A 23 -10.79 -18.98 -27.34
C ILE A 23 -10.75 -19.11 -28.87
N SER A 24 -9.94 -20.06 -29.34
CA SER A 24 -9.94 -20.52 -30.73
C SER A 24 -11.13 -21.47 -30.96
N ASN A 25 -11.98 -21.15 -31.93
CA ASN A 25 -13.08 -22.02 -32.38
C ASN A 25 -12.54 -23.39 -32.85
N LYS A 26 -12.68 -24.42 -32.01
CA LYS A 26 -12.69 -25.82 -32.44
C LYS A 26 -13.81 -26.60 -31.74
N ALA A 27 -14.44 -27.47 -32.53
CA ALA A 27 -15.58 -28.31 -32.16
C ALA A 27 -15.25 -29.28 -31.00
N PRO A 28 -16.27 -29.77 -30.27
CA PRO A 28 -16.07 -30.45 -29.00
C PRO A 28 -15.64 -31.91 -29.22
N GLU A 29 -14.35 -32.19 -29.06
CA GLU A 29 -13.88 -33.53 -28.74
C GLU A 29 -13.80 -33.67 -27.21
N GLN A 30 -14.45 -34.69 -26.68
CA GLN A 30 -14.51 -34.99 -25.25
C GLN A 30 -13.10 -35.21 -24.67
N ALA A 31 -12.51 -34.18 -24.06
CA ALA A 31 -11.28 -34.28 -23.31
C ALA A 31 -11.54 -34.96 -21.95
N LYS A 32 -11.42 -36.28 -21.89
CA LYS A 32 -11.23 -37.00 -20.63
C LYS A 32 -9.84 -36.66 -20.10
N SER A 33 -9.74 -35.93 -18.99
CA SER A 33 -8.46 -35.72 -18.31
C SER A 33 -7.97 -37.04 -17.68
N ASP A 34 -6.72 -37.41 -17.92
CA ASP A 34 -6.11 -38.62 -17.37
C ASP A 34 -5.85 -38.46 -15.84
N PRO A 35 -6.31 -39.38 -14.98
CA PRO A 35 -6.14 -39.35 -13.51
C PRO A 35 -4.69 -39.09 -12.99
N PRO A 36 -3.63 -39.55 -13.68
CA PRO A 36 -2.24 -39.25 -13.31
C PRO A 36 -1.89 -37.75 -13.30
N SER A 37 -2.55 -36.92 -14.11
CA SER A 37 -2.26 -35.48 -14.21
C SER A 37 -2.74 -34.68 -12.99
N ILE A 38 -3.91 -35.04 -12.46
CA ILE A 38 -4.50 -34.41 -11.27
C ILE A 38 -3.69 -34.77 -10.02
N ALA A 39 -3.31 -36.04 -9.86
CA ALA A 39 -2.50 -36.47 -8.73
C ALA A 39 -1.12 -35.78 -8.68
N LEU A 40 -0.51 -35.55 -9.85
CA LEU A 40 0.76 -34.83 -9.95
C LEU A 40 0.61 -33.34 -9.59
N PHE A 41 -0.48 -32.70 -10.03
CA PHE A 41 -0.78 -31.32 -9.62
C PHE A 41 -0.95 -31.21 -8.11
N GLU A 42 -1.75 -32.08 -7.48
CA GLU A 42 -1.97 -32.03 -6.03
C GLU A 42 -0.67 -32.20 -5.25
N GLN A 43 0.20 -33.12 -5.68
CA GLN A 43 1.51 -33.30 -5.05
C GLN A 43 2.39 -32.04 -5.18
N ASN A 44 2.42 -31.42 -6.36
CA ASN A 44 3.16 -30.19 -6.60
C ASN A 44 2.56 -29.00 -5.84
N PHE A 45 1.23 -28.95 -5.73
CA PHE A 45 0.51 -27.91 -5.00
C PHE A 45 0.84 -27.97 -3.51
N ILE A 46 0.82 -29.15 -2.88
CA ILE A 46 1.18 -29.30 -1.46
C ILE A 46 2.58 -28.76 -1.18
N GLN A 47 3.55 -29.10 -2.05
CA GLN A 47 4.92 -28.60 -1.91
C GLN A 47 4.98 -27.07 -2.09
N LEU A 48 4.35 -26.54 -3.15
CA LEU A 48 4.31 -25.10 -3.41
C LEU A 48 3.65 -24.36 -2.25
N TRP A 49 2.56 -24.87 -1.69
CA TRP A 49 1.83 -24.28 -0.59
C TRP A 49 2.70 -24.18 0.67
N GLN A 50 3.44 -25.23 1.00
CA GLN A 50 4.39 -25.23 2.12
C GLN A 50 5.51 -24.21 1.90
N GLU A 51 6.08 -24.16 0.70
CA GLU A 51 7.15 -23.21 0.35
C GLU A 51 6.67 -21.76 0.38
N LEU A 52 5.46 -21.49 -0.13
CA LEU A 52 4.83 -20.17 -0.14
C LEU A 52 4.55 -19.69 1.28
N THR A 53 3.90 -20.54 2.09
CA THR A 53 3.62 -20.30 3.50
C THR A 53 4.91 -19.99 4.26
N HIS A 54 5.93 -20.84 4.13
CA HIS A 54 7.22 -20.63 4.78
C HIS A 54 7.89 -19.31 4.35
N SER A 55 7.84 -18.98 3.07
CA SER A 55 8.47 -17.77 2.53
C SER A 55 7.81 -16.50 3.08
N PHE A 56 6.47 -16.47 3.14
CA PHE A 56 5.74 -15.33 3.70
C PHE A 56 5.88 -15.22 5.21
N GLU A 57 5.87 -16.33 5.95
CA GLU A 57 6.14 -16.32 7.38
C GLU A 57 7.55 -15.81 7.69
N LYS A 58 8.55 -16.22 6.89
CA LYS A 58 9.91 -15.70 6.99
C LYS A 58 9.96 -14.20 6.73
N LEU A 59 9.30 -13.72 5.67
CA LEU A 59 9.21 -12.29 5.36
C LEU A 59 8.61 -11.52 6.54
N LEU A 60 7.49 -12.01 7.09
CA LEU A 60 6.84 -11.39 8.24
C LEU A 60 7.77 -11.33 9.46
N GLN A 61 8.54 -12.38 9.74
CA GLN A 61 9.54 -12.36 10.82
C GLN A 61 10.65 -11.33 10.58
N GLU A 62 11.08 -11.14 9.34
CA GLU A 62 12.08 -10.13 8.99
C GLU A 62 11.54 -8.70 9.23
N PHE A 63 10.30 -8.42 8.80
CA PHE A 63 9.64 -7.14 9.07
C PHE A 63 9.38 -6.94 10.57
N ARG A 64 9.01 -7.99 11.30
CA ARG A 64 8.82 -7.95 12.76
C ARG A 64 10.10 -7.50 13.49
N LYS A 65 11.27 -8.03 13.09
CA LYS A 65 12.58 -7.65 13.64
C LYS A 65 12.94 -6.19 13.35
N LYS A 66 12.52 -5.68 12.18
CA LYS A 66 12.81 -4.32 11.73
C LYS A 66 11.74 -3.30 12.11
N ARG A 67 10.63 -3.72 12.73
CA ARG A 67 9.43 -2.91 13.01
C ARG A 67 9.72 -1.56 13.68
N GLN A 68 10.73 -1.50 14.56
CA GLN A 68 11.11 -0.30 15.30
C GLN A 68 12.31 0.45 14.70
N ASN A 69 12.84 -0.04 13.58
CA ASN A 69 13.96 0.61 12.92
C ASN A 69 13.51 1.92 12.27
N VAL A 70 14.47 2.83 12.12
CA VAL A 70 14.27 4.03 11.33
C VAL A 70 14.13 3.65 9.86
N ASP A 71 13.07 4.15 9.23
CA ASP A 71 12.89 4.09 7.80
C ASP A 71 13.89 5.02 7.11
N THR A 72 14.74 4.43 6.27
CA THR A 72 15.84 5.13 5.62
C THR A 72 15.38 6.07 4.51
N ASP A 73 14.30 5.73 3.81
CA ASP A 73 13.77 6.52 2.69
C ASP A 73 13.09 7.79 3.19
N LEU A 74 12.25 7.68 4.22
CA LEU A 74 11.66 8.81 4.90
C LEU A 74 12.73 9.66 5.58
N LYS A 75 13.71 9.06 6.27
CA LYS A 75 14.79 9.83 6.91
C LYS A 75 15.53 10.70 5.91
N LYS A 76 15.96 10.12 4.78
CA LYS A 76 16.65 10.86 3.71
C LYS A 76 15.78 12.00 3.18
N GLN A 77 14.50 11.73 2.96
CA GLN A 77 13.57 12.76 2.47
C GLN A 77 13.38 13.88 3.49
N VAL A 78 13.21 13.57 4.78
CA VAL A 78 13.10 14.55 5.87
C VAL A 78 14.33 15.47 5.92
N GLU A 79 15.53 14.90 5.81
CA GLU A 79 16.78 15.68 5.81
C GLU A 79 16.84 16.67 4.64
N VAL A 80 16.50 16.21 3.43
CA VAL A 80 16.44 17.06 2.22
C VAL A 80 15.39 18.15 2.37
N THR A 81 14.17 17.79 2.77
CA THR A 81 13.04 18.71 2.89
C THR A 81 13.30 19.79 3.95
N LEU A 82 13.87 19.43 5.10
CA LEU A 82 14.23 20.40 6.14
C LEU A 82 15.34 21.34 5.66
N GLN A 83 16.29 20.85 4.88
CA GLN A 83 17.32 21.70 4.30
C GLN A 83 16.71 22.71 3.31
N VAL A 84 15.77 22.28 2.47
CA VAL A 84 15.01 23.18 1.59
C VAL A 84 14.27 24.24 2.40
N CYS A 85 13.58 23.86 3.47
CA CYS A 85 12.88 24.83 4.34
C CYS A 85 13.84 25.87 4.96
N ARG A 86 15.07 25.49 5.29
CA ARG A 86 16.08 26.41 5.85
C ARG A 86 16.62 27.38 4.81
N THR A 87 16.72 26.97 3.55
CA THR A 87 17.33 27.76 2.47
C THR A 87 16.29 28.60 1.73
N TYR A 88 15.15 28.01 1.38
CA TYR A 88 14.07 28.65 0.65
C TYR A 88 12.92 28.92 1.62
N THR A 89 13.05 30.03 2.36
CA THR A 89 12.19 30.29 3.52
C THR A 89 10.86 30.95 3.16
N GLY A 90 10.77 31.58 1.97
CA GLY A 90 9.63 32.41 1.58
C GLY A 90 9.49 33.70 2.40
N ILE A 91 10.48 34.04 3.23
CA ILE A 91 10.47 35.24 4.06
C ILE A 91 10.73 36.46 3.16
N PRO A 92 9.89 37.51 3.22
CA PRO A 92 10.09 38.72 2.42
C PRO A 92 11.32 39.50 2.91
N SER A 93 11.90 40.29 2.02
CA SER A 93 12.86 41.33 2.37
C SER A 93 12.18 42.54 3.03
N ILE A 94 12.96 43.36 3.72
CA ILE A 94 12.47 44.61 4.35
C ILE A 94 11.82 45.52 3.31
N ALA A 95 12.44 45.67 2.12
CA ALA A 95 11.90 46.48 1.03
C ALA A 95 10.56 45.95 0.48
N GLU A 96 10.35 44.63 0.49
CA GLU A 96 9.05 44.05 0.11
C GLU A 96 7.98 44.32 1.16
N ILE A 97 8.34 44.29 2.45
CA ILE A 97 7.45 44.63 3.55
C ILE A 97 7.02 46.11 3.45
N GLU A 98 7.96 47.02 3.23
CA GLU A 98 7.67 48.46 3.05
C GLU A 98 6.77 48.70 1.84
N ARG A 99 7.08 48.09 0.69
CA ARG A 99 6.23 48.19 -0.51
C ARG A 99 4.82 47.70 -0.24
N ARG A 100 4.65 46.62 0.53
CA ARG A 100 3.32 46.10 0.87
C ARG A 100 2.59 47.00 1.85
N LEU A 101 3.30 47.64 2.78
CA LEU A 101 2.73 48.61 3.69
C LEU A 101 2.11 49.80 2.96
N GLU A 102 2.71 50.29 1.87
CA GLU A 102 2.14 51.37 1.04
C GLU A 102 0.74 51.03 0.50
N ILE A 103 0.44 49.74 0.32
CA ILE A 103 -0.83 49.25 -0.20
C ILE A 103 -1.83 49.00 0.94
N GLU A 104 -1.38 48.32 2.00
CA GLU A 104 -2.26 47.83 3.08
C GLU A 104 -2.47 48.85 4.20
N ASN A 105 -1.60 49.86 4.32
CA ASN A 105 -1.61 50.94 5.31
C ASN A 105 -1.59 50.49 6.80
N SER A 106 -1.23 49.23 7.08
CA SER A 106 -1.08 48.69 8.44
C SER A 106 -0.03 47.59 8.50
N TYR A 107 0.90 47.69 9.45
CA TYR A 107 1.89 46.65 9.69
C TYR A 107 1.27 45.36 10.23
N GLU A 108 0.18 45.44 10.98
CA GLU A 108 -0.56 44.28 11.47
C GLU A 108 -1.10 43.46 10.29
N ILE A 109 -1.77 44.10 9.34
CA ILE A 109 -2.30 43.42 8.14
C ILE A 109 -1.16 42.81 7.32
N VAL A 110 -0.09 43.58 7.09
CA VAL A 110 1.09 43.10 6.34
C VAL A 110 1.72 41.89 7.02
N TYR A 111 1.89 41.95 8.34
CA TYR A 111 2.48 40.86 9.12
C TYR A 111 1.62 39.60 9.08
N GLU A 112 0.30 39.71 9.29
CA GLU A 112 -0.60 38.56 9.22
C GLU A 112 -0.61 37.89 7.83
N LYS A 113 -0.56 38.69 6.75
CA LYS A 113 -0.46 38.14 5.39
C LYS A 113 0.85 37.40 5.17
N TYR A 114 1.99 37.96 5.58
CA TYR A 114 3.27 37.28 5.43
C TYR A 114 3.43 36.05 6.32
N LEU A 115 2.85 36.02 7.53
CA LEU A 115 2.78 34.80 8.34
C LEU A 115 2.09 33.67 7.57
N ASN A 116 0.93 33.96 6.95
CA ASN A 116 0.20 33.00 6.15
C ASN A 116 0.98 32.53 4.90
N GLU A 117 1.62 33.45 4.18
CA GLU A 117 2.39 33.14 2.98
C GLU A 117 3.62 32.28 3.31
N VAL A 118 4.39 32.65 4.33
CA VAL A 118 5.56 31.87 4.80
C VAL A 118 5.13 30.48 5.27
N ARG A 119 4.03 30.39 6.04
CA ARG A 119 3.45 29.10 6.45
C ARG A 119 3.05 28.24 5.26
N THR A 120 2.46 28.84 4.23
CA THR A 120 2.02 28.15 3.02
C THR A 120 3.23 27.62 2.23
N HIS A 121 4.25 28.45 2.06
CA HIS A 121 5.52 28.06 1.42
C HIS A 121 6.21 26.91 2.17
N PHE A 122 6.24 26.99 3.51
CA PHE A 122 6.77 25.94 4.36
C PHE A 122 6.02 24.60 4.17
N LEU A 123 4.70 24.62 4.20
CA LEU A 123 3.86 23.43 3.99
C LEU A 123 4.02 22.84 2.60
N GLN A 124 4.21 23.68 1.57
CA GLN A 124 4.47 23.23 0.22
C GLN A 124 5.79 22.45 0.12
N HIS A 125 6.84 22.84 0.83
CA HIS A 125 8.06 22.04 0.87
C HIS A 125 7.84 20.69 1.55
N LEU A 126 7.05 20.65 2.63
CA LEU A 126 6.76 19.41 3.35
C LEU A 126 5.97 18.38 2.54
N SER A 127 5.26 18.76 1.47
CA SER A 127 4.60 17.77 0.62
C SER A 127 5.59 16.84 -0.08
N SER A 128 6.85 17.24 -0.26
CA SER A 128 7.90 16.35 -0.79
C SER A 128 8.19 15.13 0.10
N LEU A 129 7.70 15.10 1.34
CA LEU A 129 7.76 13.91 2.19
C LEU A 129 6.98 12.73 1.61
N ASP A 130 5.98 12.99 0.74
CA ASP A 130 5.27 11.96 -0.03
C ASP A 130 6.23 11.03 -0.77
N ASP A 131 7.31 11.56 -1.34
CA ASP A 131 8.26 10.77 -2.11
C ASP A 131 8.99 9.74 -1.24
N GLY A 132 9.30 10.11 0.02
CA GLY A 132 9.93 9.20 0.98
C GLY A 132 8.99 8.09 1.39
N LEU A 133 7.76 8.44 1.77
CA LEU A 133 6.72 7.49 2.19
C LEU A 133 6.36 6.51 1.05
N LYS A 134 6.23 7.02 -0.18
CA LYS A 134 5.96 6.21 -1.36
C LYS A 134 7.08 5.20 -1.61
N ARG A 135 8.36 5.61 -1.55
CA ARG A 135 9.49 4.68 -1.72
C ARG A 135 9.47 3.57 -0.67
N SER A 136 9.22 3.90 0.60
CA SER A 136 9.09 2.91 1.68
C SER A 136 8.01 1.87 1.37
N LEU A 137 6.82 2.32 0.94
CA LEU A 137 5.72 1.42 0.63
C LEU A 137 5.99 0.56 -0.61
N GLU A 138 6.58 1.12 -1.66
CA GLU A 138 6.93 0.40 -2.88
C GLU A 138 7.94 -0.72 -2.63
N GLN A 139 8.86 -0.54 -1.67
CA GLN A 139 9.77 -1.60 -1.24
C GLN A 139 9.04 -2.78 -0.58
N VAL A 140 7.98 -2.52 0.18
CA VAL A 140 7.15 -3.56 0.80
C VAL A 140 6.42 -4.35 -0.28
N LYS A 141 5.71 -3.65 -1.17
CA LYS A 141 4.99 -4.28 -2.30
C LYS A 141 5.94 -5.10 -3.17
N SER A 142 7.16 -4.61 -3.40
CA SER A 142 8.17 -5.31 -4.18
C SER A 142 8.68 -6.60 -3.53
N GLN A 143 8.85 -6.63 -2.21
CA GLN A 143 9.25 -7.85 -1.51
C GLN A 143 8.14 -8.91 -1.53
N ILE A 144 6.87 -8.50 -1.41
CA ILE A 144 5.72 -9.40 -1.56
C ILE A 144 5.65 -9.94 -3.00
N ALA A 145 5.75 -9.07 -3.99
CA ALA A 145 5.74 -9.45 -5.40
C ALA A 145 6.87 -10.43 -5.75
N GLU A 146 8.08 -10.21 -5.24
CA GLU A 146 9.22 -11.10 -5.49
C GLU A 146 8.98 -12.51 -4.96
N ILE A 147 8.36 -12.67 -3.78
CA ILE A 147 7.98 -14.00 -3.27
C ILE A 147 6.99 -14.66 -4.22
N LEU A 148 5.96 -13.94 -4.65
CA LEU A 148 4.96 -14.48 -5.56
C LEU A 148 5.59 -14.90 -6.90
N ILE A 149 6.42 -14.05 -7.50
CA ILE A 149 7.09 -14.34 -8.77
C ILE A 149 8.04 -15.54 -8.66
N THR A 150 8.79 -15.65 -7.57
CA THR A 150 9.84 -16.67 -7.43
C THR A 150 9.34 -18.01 -6.87
N LYS A 151 8.25 -18.00 -6.10
CA LYS A 151 7.69 -19.19 -5.43
C LYS A 151 6.46 -19.76 -6.11
N THR A 152 5.85 -19.00 -7.02
CA THR A 152 4.68 -19.45 -7.77
C THR A 152 4.92 -19.30 -9.27
N GLU A 153 4.08 -19.94 -10.08
CA GLU A 153 4.12 -19.73 -11.53
C GLU A 153 3.44 -18.42 -11.97
N LEU A 154 2.96 -17.58 -11.04
CA LEU A 154 2.30 -16.32 -11.34
C LEU A 154 3.20 -15.33 -12.10
N GLY A 155 4.53 -15.45 -11.97
CA GLY A 155 5.48 -14.67 -12.76
C GLY A 155 5.36 -14.89 -14.28
N LYS A 156 4.68 -15.95 -14.74
CA LYS A 156 4.42 -16.19 -16.17
C LYS A 156 3.29 -15.34 -16.73
N LEU A 157 2.46 -14.72 -15.88
CA LEU A 157 1.31 -13.92 -16.30
C LEU A 157 1.71 -12.56 -16.88
N THR A 158 2.85 -12.04 -16.43
CA THR A 158 3.32 -10.72 -16.83
C THR A 158 4.81 -10.56 -16.52
N ASP A 159 5.51 -9.80 -17.36
CA ASP A 159 6.89 -9.39 -17.10
C ASP A 159 7.00 -8.26 -16.05
N SER A 160 5.86 -7.70 -15.62
CA SER A 160 5.79 -6.66 -14.60
C SER A 160 6.33 -7.15 -13.25
N LYS A 161 6.87 -6.20 -12.48
CA LYS A 161 7.45 -6.44 -11.15
C LYS A 161 6.92 -5.43 -10.14
N GLY A 162 7.18 -5.68 -8.86
CA GLY A 162 6.88 -4.71 -7.81
C GLY A 162 5.38 -4.47 -7.62
N SER A 163 4.99 -3.24 -7.32
CA SER A 163 3.58 -2.86 -7.18
C SER A 163 2.75 -3.08 -8.44
N GLU A 164 3.35 -2.95 -9.63
CA GLU A 164 2.64 -3.16 -10.89
C GLU A 164 2.22 -4.62 -11.07
N PHE A 165 3.09 -5.56 -10.69
CA PHE A 165 2.74 -6.98 -10.63
C PHE A 165 1.53 -7.23 -9.71
N ILE A 166 1.51 -6.61 -8.53
CA ILE A 166 0.40 -6.74 -7.57
C ILE A 166 -0.91 -6.18 -8.16
N LYS A 167 -0.87 -5.05 -8.86
CA LYS A 167 -2.05 -4.45 -9.52
C LYS A 167 -2.61 -5.35 -10.62
N ILE A 168 -1.74 -5.96 -11.41
CA ILE A 168 -2.15 -6.91 -12.45
C ILE A 168 -2.86 -8.10 -11.78
N LEU A 169 -2.27 -8.70 -10.74
CA LEU A 169 -2.93 -9.79 -10.02
C LEU A 169 -4.29 -9.37 -9.41
N ALA A 170 -4.37 -8.18 -8.82
CA ALA A 170 -5.63 -7.65 -8.28
C ALA A 170 -6.74 -7.52 -9.35
N THR A 171 -6.34 -7.32 -10.61
CA THR A 171 -7.25 -7.19 -11.76
C THR A 171 -7.62 -8.54 -12.35
N GLU A 172 -6.62 -9.41 -12.55
CA GLU A 172 -6.77 -10.69 -13.24
C GLU A 172 -7.42 -11.78 -12.37
N ILE A 173 -7.30 -11.71 -11.03
CA ILE A 173 -7.98 -12.67 -10.16
C ILE A 173 -9.51 -12.47 -10.28
N PRO A 174 -10.29 -13.53 -10.57
CA PRO A 174 -11.75 -13.45 -10.65
C PRO A 174 -12.40 -13.01 -9.34
N ASP A 175 -13.55 -12.34 -9.41
CA ASP A 175 -14.34 -11.96 -8.22
C ASP A 175 -14.81 -13.16 -7.41
N GLN A 176 -14.90 -14.33 -8.03
CA GLN A 176 -15.26 -15.61 -7.43
C GLN A 176 -14.35 -16.69 -8.00
N LEU A 177 -13.50 -17.27 -7.15
CA LEU A 177 -12.74 -18.49 -7.48
C LEU A 177 -13.57 -19.73 -7.14
N ILE A 178 -14.37 -19.64 -6.07
CA ILE A 178 -15.38 -20.62 -5.69
C ILE A 178 -16.74 -20.00 -6.03
N PRO A 179 -17.51 -20.55 -6.99
CA PRO A 179 -18.79 -19.97 -7.37
C PRO A 179 -19.75 -19.73 -6.19
N GLY A 180 -20.35 -18.54 -6.16
CA GLY A 180 -21.19 -18.08 -5.06
C GLY A 180 -20.44 -17.53 -3.85
N VAL A 181 -19.09 -17.62 -3.82
CA VAL A 181 -18.25 -17.11 -2.73
C VAL A 181 -17.31 -16.02 -3.25
N PRO A 182 -17.34 -14.79 -2.69
CA PRO A 182 -16.38 -13.76 -3.03
C PRO A 182 -14.94 -14.18 -2.76
N SER A 183 -14.05 -13.95 -3.72
CA SER A 183 -12.62 -14.29 -3.66
C SER A 183 -11.90 -13.49 -2.58
N LYS A 184 -11.45 -14.16 -1.53
CA LYS A 184 -10.64 -13.57 -0.45
C LYS A 184 -9.28 -13.16 -0.99
N LEU A 185 -8.71 -13.94 -1.91
CA LEU A 185 -7.45 -13.61 -2.59
C LEU A 185 -7.56 -12.31 -3.37
N LYS A 186 -8.61 -12.16 -4.19
CA LYS A 186 -8.80 -10.93 -4.97
C LYS A 186 -8.82 -9.71 -4.05
N VAL A 187 -9.62 -9.77 -2.98
CA VAL A 187 -9.74 -8.68 -2.02
C VAL A 187 -8.38 -8.36 -1.38
N ALA A 188 -7.60 -9.37 -0.98
CA ALA A 188 -6.28 -9.15 -0.40
C ALA A 188 -5.31 -8.45 -1.37
N PHE A 189 -5.31 -8.85 -2.64
CA PHE A 189 -4.50 -8.21 -3.68
C PHE A 189 -4.97 -6.80 -4.01
N GLN A 190 -6.28 -6.55 -4.05
CA GLN A 190 -6.85 -5.21 -4.25
C GLN A 190 -6.46 -4.26 -3.12
N ILE A 191 -6.63 -4.68 -1.86
CA ILE A 191 -6.21 -3.89 -0.69
C ILE A 191 -4.72 -3.51 -0.81
N LEU A 192 -3.85 -4.47 -1.12
CA LEU A 192 -2.41 -4.20 -1.25
C LEU A 192 -2.11 -3.29 -2.47
N ALA A 193 -2.81 -3.48 -3.58
CA ALA A 193 -2.64 -2.68 -4.79
C ALA A 193 -2.98 -1.20 -4.56
N GLU A 194 -4.13 -0.95 -3.93
CA GLU A 194 -4.70 0.39 -3.67
C GLU A 194 -4.03 1.13 -2.52
N LEU A 195 -3.29 0.42 -1.66
CA LEU A 195 -2.68 1.04 -0.50
C LEU A 195 -1.72 2.15 -0.90
N GLU A 196 -1.86 3.31 -0.27
CA GLU A 196 -0.98 4.47 -0.41
C GLU A 196 -0.55 4.97 0.97
N LEU A 197 0.65 5.56 1.04
CA LEU A 197 1.14 6.23 2.24
C LEU A 197 1.53 7.66 1.85
N ASN A 198 0.72 8.62 2.28
CA ASN A 198 0.90 10.03 1.93
C ASN A 198 1.06 10.94 3.16
N TYR A 199 1.78 12.04 2.97
CA TYR A 199 2.09 13.09 3.92
C TYR A 199 0.83 13.68 4.53
N ARG A 200 -0.22 13.90 3.72
CA ARG A 200 -1.44 14.58 4.16
C ARG A 200 -2.14 13.80 5.27
N GLU A 201 -2.28 12.50 5.10
CA GLU A 201 -2.95 11.62 6.06
C GLU A 201 -2.02 11.22 7.20
N PHE A 202 -0.73 11.01 6.89
CA PHE A 202 0.20 10.45 7.85
C PHE A 202 0.90 11.48 8.75
N ILE A 203 1.24 12.66 8.20
CA ILE A 203 2.17 13.60 8.83
C ILE A 203 1.56 14.98 9.08
N LEU A 204 0.75 15.50 8.15
CA LEU A 204 0.32 16.91 8.16
C LEU A 204 -0.30 17.34 9.49
N TYR A 205 -1.25 16.56 10.03
CA TYR A 205 -1.93 16.91 11.27
C TYR A 205 -0.99 16.97 12.48
N ARG A 206 0.07 16.17 12.49
CA ARG A 206 1.10 16.16 13.55
C ARG A 206 2.04 17.35 13.44
N ILE A 207 2.25 17.85 12.22
CA ILE A 207 3.14 18.98 11.95
C ILE A 207 2.45 20.32 12.12
N ARG A 208 1.14 20.42 11.84
CA ARG A 208 0.42 21.71 11.89
C ARG A 208 0.60 22.49 13.20
N PRO A 209 0.50 21.88 14.41
CA PRO A 209 0.69 22.62 15.66
C PRO A 209 2.09 23.22 15.82
N HIS A 210 3.09 22.68 15.10
CA HIS A 210 4.45 23.22 15.12
C HIS A 210 4.61 24.49 14.28
N LEU A 211 3.57 24.88 13.53
CA LEU A 211 3.50 26.09 12.70
C LEU A 211 2.61 27.18 13.31
N ASP A 212 2.14 27.02 14.55
CA ASP A 212 1.22 27.98 15.18
C ASP A 212 1.84 29.38 15.31
N GLY A 213 3.17 29.48 15.49
CA GLY A 213 3.87 30.78 15.50
C GLY A 213 3.89 31.50 14.14
N LEU A 214 3.58 30.78 13.06
CA LEU A 214 3.35 31.33 11.71
C LEU A 214 1.85 31.48 11.38
N THR A 215 0.98 31.38 12.39
CA THR A 215 -0.46 31.52 12.22
C THR A 215 -0.93 32.81 12.90
N PRO A 216 -1.59 33.72 12.18
CA PRO A 216 -2.12 34.94 12.79
C PRO A 216 -2.95 34.66 14.05
N GLN A 217 -2.82 35.54 15.04
CA GLN A 217 -3.64 35.56 16.26
C GLN A 217 -3.52 34.33 17.17
N GLN A 218 -2.59 33.41 16.91
CA GLN A 218 -2.27 32.33 17.83
C GLN A 218 -1.44 32.82 19.03
N ALA A 219 -1.54 32.10 20.15
CA ALA A 219 -0.81 32.45 21.38
C ALA A 219 0.72 32.44 21.19
N GLN A 220 1.22 31.60 20.28
CA GLN A 220 2.63 31.43 19.97
C GLN A 220 3.15 32.46 18.97
N THR A 221 2.28 33.27 18.38
CA THR A 221 2.66 34.28 17.38
C THR A 221 3.21 35.51 18.07
N LEU A 222 4.40 35.94 17.64
CA LEU A 222 5.08 37.10 18.19
C LEU A 222 4.27 38.37 17.92
N LYS A 223 4.02 39.15 18.97
CA LYS A 223 3.27 40.40 18.83
C LYS A 223 4.16 41.52 18.31
N LEU A 224 3.59 42.40 17.50
CA LEU A 224 4.21 43.67 17.14
C LEU A 224 4.20 44.61 18.35
N THR A 225 5.11 45.59 18.35
CA THR A 225 5.13 46.65 19.38
C THR A 225 4.06 47.70 19.07
N ILE A 226 3.91 48.68 19.96
CA ILE A 226 2.97 49.81 19.79
C ILE A 226 3.35 50.68 18.57
N SER A 227 4.62 50.66 18.16
CA SER A 227 5.11 51.36 16.97
C SER A 227 5.90 50.36 16.12
N PRO A 228 5.19 49.55 15.29
CA PRO A 228 5.82 48.53 14.47
C PRO A 228 6.73 49.13 13.40
N SER A 229 7.71 48.35 12.96
CA SER A 229 8.57 48.69 11.82
C SER A 229 8.73 47.50 10.88
N ALA A 230 9.20 47.75 9.66
CA ALA A 230 9.46 46.69 8.70
C ALA A 230 10.55 45.71 9.19
N GLU A 231 11.55 46.21 9.93
CA GLU A 231 12.58 45.38 10.58
C GLU A 231 11.98 44.47 11.64
N GLN A 232 11.01 44.97 12.42
CA GLN A 232 10.34 44.14 13.43
C GLN A 232 9.53 43.03 12.76
N VAL A 233 8.75 43.35 11.72
CA VAL A 233 7.99 42.35 10.95
C VAL A 233 8.93 41.29 10.41
N PHE A 234 10.01 41.70 9.74
CA PHE A 234 11.03 40.81 9.19
C PHE A 234 11.63 39.90 10.27
N LEU A 235 12.05 40.47 11.39
CA LEU A 235 12.67 39.75 12.49
C LEU A 235 11.70 38.74 13.12
N ASN A 236 10.45 39.14 13.38
CA ASN A 236 9.44 38.27 13.96
C ASN A 236 9.13 37.08 13.05
N ILE A 237 8.97 37.30 11.74
CA ILE A 237 8.78 36.23 10.76
C ILE A 237 9.99 35.28 10.77
N LYS A 238 11.21 35.82 10.77
CA LYS A 238 12.44 35.02 10.78
C LYS A 238 12.55 34.14 12.02
N ILE A 239 12.23 34.67 13.20
CA ILE A 239 12.20 33.90 14.45
C ILE A 239 11.13 32.81 14.37
N ALA A 240 9.89 33.16 13.99
CA ALA A 240 8.78 32.22 13.88
C ALA A 240 9.09 31.07 12.90
N HIS A 241 9.71 31.38 11.75
CA HIS A 241 10.15 30.39 10.78
C HIS A 241 11.22 29.46 11.35
N ALA A 242 12.29 30.01 11.96
CA ALA A 242 13.37 29.21 12.53
C ALA A 242 12.87 28.28 13.65
N GLU A 243 11.97 28.77 14.50
CA GLU A 243 11.32 27.94 15.51
C GLU A 243 10.46 26.84 14.89
N SER A 244 9.70 27.17 13.85
CA SER A 244 8.85 26.20 13.13
C SER A 244 9.69 25.09 12.53
N VAL A 245 10.79 25.41 11.82
CA VAL A 245 11.76 24.42 11.31
C VAL A 245 12.22 23.49 12.44
N ARG A 246 12.66 24.05 13.57
CA ARG A 246 13.20 23.27 14.69
C ARG A 246 12.15 22.35 15.33
N LYS A 247 10.93 22.85 15.53
CA LYS A 247 9.83 22.08 16.11
C LYS A 247 9.39 20.95 15.16
N CYS A 248 9.25 21.26 13.87
CA CYS A 248 8.94 20.28 12.83
C CYS A 248 10.04 19.20 12.71
N GLU A 249 11.31 19.58 12.73
CA GLU A 249 12.42 18.63 12.71
C GLU A 249 12.36 17.64 13.87
N LYS A 250 12.12 18.14 15.09
CA LYS A 250 11.98 17.28 16.27
C LYS A 250 10.81 16.32 16.12
N ALA A 251 9.67 16.80 15.65
CA ALA A 251 8.48 15.99 15.45
C ALA A 251 8.71 14.91 14.38
N LEU A 252 9.21 15.29 13.19
CA LEU A 252 9.49 14.36 12.10
C LEU A 252 10.48 13.27 12.52
N LYS A 253 11.50 13.60 13.32
CA LYS A 253 12.46 12.62 13.85
C LYS A 253 11.79 11.55 14.73
N GLN A 254 10.72 11.88 15.44
CA GLN A 254 9.96 10.93 16.25
C GLN A 254 9.11 9.99 15.38
N LEU A 255 8.80 10.37 14.14
CA LEU A 255 7.96 9.59 13.22
C LEU A 255 8.77 8.62 12.34
N LEU A 256 10.11 8.67 12.39
CA LEU A 256 10.96 7.98 11.44
C LEU A 256 10.84 6.45 11.47
N SER A 257 10.38 5.85 12.58
CA SER A 257 10.15 4.40 12.64
C SER A 257 8.74 3.98 12.25
N GLU A 258 7.79 4.91 12.16
CA GLU A 258 6.39 4.54 11.90
C GLU A 258 6.17 3.91 10.52
N PRO A 259 6.84 4.32 9.41
CA PRO A 259 6.74 3.60 8.15
C PRO A 259 7.18 2.13 8.25
N SER A 260 8.17 1.82 9.09
CA SER A 260 8.57 0.43 9.35
C SER A 260 7.51 -0.35 10.14
N GLN A 261 6.76 0.33 11.02
CA GLN A 261 5.63 -0.27 11.72
C GLN A 261 4.45 -0.55 10.77
N VAL A 262 4.16 0.42 9.89
CA VAL A 262 3.16 0.29 8.83
C VAL A 262 3.53 -0.85 7.89
N ALA A 263 4.79 -0.91 7.44
CA ALA A 263 5.29 -1.98 6.59
C ALA A 263 5.09 -3.38 7.21
N PHE A 264 5.39 -3.53 8.50
CA PHE A 264 5.11 -4.77 9.21
C PHE A 264 3.61 -5.11 9.23
N ALA A 265 2.74 -4.14 9.54
CA ALA A 265 1.29 -4.35 9.58
C ALA A 265 0.72 -4.74 8.20
N ILE A 266 1.21 -4.12 7.12
CA ILE A 266 0.81 -4.45 5.74
C ILE A 266 1.16 -5.90 5.41
N VAL A 267 2.39 -6.31 5.70
CA VAL A 267 2.82 -7.69 5.46
C VAL A 267 2.01 -8.66 6.33
N GLU A 268 1.77 -8.32 7.60
CA GLU A 268 0.97 -9.15 8.51
C GLU A 268 -0.46 -9.34 7.99
N GLU A 269 -1.15 -8.25 7.62
CA GLU A 269 -2.49 -8.33 7.06
C GLU A 269 -2.53 -9.11 5.75
N PHE A 270 -1.55 -8.92 4.86
CA PHE A 270 -1.47 -9.66 3.61
C PHE A 270 -1.28 -11.16 3.86
N VAL A 271 -0.39 -11.56 4.78
CA VAL A 271 -0.20 -12.97 5.16
C VAL A 271 -1.45 -13.54 5.83
N ASP A 272 -2.09 -12.78 6.72
CA ASP A 272 -3.32 -13.23 7.38
C ASP A 272 -4.41 -13.54 6.36
N ARG A 273 -4.59 -12.67 5.36
CA ARG A 273 -5.62 -12.83 4.33
C ARG A 273 -5.28 -13.87 3.27
N THR A 274 -4.02 -14.01 2.89
CA THR A 274 -3.61 -14.88 1.76
C THR A 274 -3.08 -16.24 2.16
N ILE A 275 -2.68 -16.44 3.42
CA ILE A 275 -2.08 -17.69 3.90
C ILE A 275 -2.86 -18.29 5.07
N ARG A 276 -3.24 -17.49 6.07
CA ARG A 276 -3.75 -18.01 7.35
C ARG A 276 -5.28 -18.10 7.45
N THR A 277 -6.00 -17.36 6.62
CA THR A 277 -7.46 -17.37 6.64
C THR A 277 -8.00 -18.70 6.15
N ALA A 278 -9.05 -19.21 6.81
CA ALA A 278 -9.71 -20.46 6.41
C ALA A 278 -10.09 -20.45 4.92
N ASP A 279 -9.94 -21.60 4.27
CA ASP A 279 -10.27 -21.86 2.86
C ASP A 279 -9.44 -21.11 1.81
N VAL A 280 -8.49 -20.25 2.20
CA VAL A 280 -7.67 -19.51 1.23
C VAL A 280 -6.71 -20.42 0.45
N GLU A 281 -6.29 -21.52 1.06
CA GLU A 281 -5.53 -22.58 0.37
C GLU A 281 -6.32 -23.13 -0.83
N ASN A 282 -7.64 -23.30 -0.70
CA ASN A 282 -8.48 -23.77 -1.79
C ASN A 282 -8.56 -22.74 -2.93
N GLU A 283 -8.65 -21.44 -2.61
CA GLU A 283 -8.61 -20.39 -3.62
C GLU A 283 -7.26 -20.37 -4.36
N TRP A 284 -6.14 -20.54 -3.65
CA TRP A 284 -4.82 -20.68 -4.27
C TRP A 284 -4.74 -21.88 -5.21
N ARG A 285 -5.27 -23.02 -4.77
CA ARG A 285 -5.32 -24.25 -5.58
C ARG A 285 -6.06 -24.01 -6.88
N ILE A 286 -7.26 -23.44 -6.81
CA ILE A 286 -8.10 -23.15 -7.99
C ILE A 286 -7.39 -22.15 -8.91
N LEU A 287 -6.85 -21.06 -8.36
CA LEU A 287 -6.14 -20.05 -9.14
C LEU A 287 -4.96 -20.65 -9.90
N LEU A 288 -4.11 -21.43 -9.23
CA LEU A 288 -2.93 -22.02 -9.88
C LEU A 288 -3.29 -23.09 -10.89
N GLN A 289 -4.36 -23.85 -10.66
CA GLN A 289 -4.86 -24.82 -11.63
C GLN A 289 -5.32 -24.14 -12.93
N GLN A 290 -6.00 -22.98 -12.83
CA GLN A 290 -6.46 -22.20 -13.99
C GLN A 290 -5.31 -21.65 -14.85
N LEU A 291 -4.08 -21.57 -14.32
CA LEU A 291 -2.94 -20.99 -15.00
C LEU A 291 -2.05 -22.01 -15.71
N GLN A 292 -2.35 -23.31 -15.62
CA GLN A 292 -1.61 -24.32 -16.37
C GLN A 292 -2.07 -24.41 -17.83
N PRO A 293 -1.16 -24.33 -18.82
CA PRO A 293 -1.53 -24.42 -20.23
C PRO A 293 -2.02 -25.84 -20.56
N GLY A 294 -3.29 -25.96 -20.98
CA GLY A 294 -3.92 -27.22 -21.39
C GLY A 294 -5.34 -27.47 -20.91
N TRP A 295 -5.94 -26.52 -20.17
CA TRP A 295 -7.24 -26.72 -19.50
C TRP A 295 -8.33 -25.70 -19.92
N ASP A 296 -8.18 -25.06 -21.09
CA ASP A 296 -9.22 -24.18 -21.66
C ASP A 296 -10.58 -24.93 -21.83
N ASP A 297 -10.55 -26.26 -22.00
CA ASP A 297 -11.74 -27.12 -22.12
C ASP A 297 -12.45 -27.39 -20.77
N PHE A 298 -11.86 -27.05 -19.63
CA PHE A 298 -12.43 -27.33 -18.30
C PHE A 298 -13.35 -26.21 -17.78
N LEU A 299 -13.25 -25.01 -18.37
CA LEU A 299 -14.02 -23.83 -17.98
C LEU A 299 -15.49 -23.87 -18.43
N ASP A 300 -15.89 -24.86 -19.23
CA ASP A 300 -17.29 -25.09 -19.61
C ASP A 300 -18.09 -25.93 -18.57
N GLN A 301 -17.47 -26.42 -17.48
CA GLN A 301 -18.19 -27.14 -16.40
C GLN A 301 -17.88 -26.69 -14.96
N PRO A 302 -18.04 -25.39 -14.63
CA PRO A 302 -17.80 -24.90 -13.27
C PRO A 302 -18.70 -25.56 -12.21
N GLU A 303 -19.90 -25.99 -12.58
CA GLU A 303 -20.89 -26.48 -11.60
C GLU A 303 -20.65 -27.92 -11.11
N GLN A 304 -19.95 -28.76 -11.88
CA GLN A 304 -19.89 -30.20 -11.58
C GLN A 304 -18.72 -30.54 -10.66
N ILE A 305 -17.53 -30.01 -10.97
CA ILE A 305 -16.36 -30.13 -10.09
C ILE A 305 -16.67 -29.45 -8.76
N GLN A 306 -17.21 -28.23 -8.78
CA GLN A 306 -17.51 -27.52 -7.54
C GLN A 306 -18.53 -28.26 -6.65
N ARG A 307 -19.55 -28.92 -7.23
CA ARG A 307 -20.49 -29.76 -6.46
C ARG A 307 -19.83 -31.02 -5.91
N GLU A 308 -18.97 -31.70 -6.67
CA GLU A 308 -18.23 -32.87 -6.19
C GLU A 308 -17.29 -32.51 -5.03
N TRP A 309 -16.70 -31.30 -5.05
CA TRP A 309 -15.80 -30.81 -4.02
C TRP A 309 -16.53 -30.28 -2.77
N ILE A 310 -17.62 -29.53 -2.92
CA ILE A 310 -18.48 -29.14 -1.78
C ILE A 310 -18.97 -30.40 -1.07
N ASN A 311 -19.42 -31.42 -1.82
CA ASN A 311 -19.87 -32.67 -1.24
C ASN A 311 -18.74 -33.47 -0.56
N SER A 312 -17.53 -33.46 -1.11
CA SER A 312 -16.37 -34.17 -0.52
C SER A 312 -15.84 -33.48 0.74
N ALA A 313 -15.84 -32.15 0.78
CA ALA A 313 -15.47 -31.36 1.96
C ALA A 313 -16.55 -31.45 3.07
N GLN A 314 -17.84 -31.47 2.70
CA GLN A 314 -18.93 -31.74 3.65
C GLN A 314 -18.80 -33.15 4.23
N GLN A 315 -18.51 -34.16 3.41
CA GLN A 315 -18.34 -35.55 3.87
C GLN A 315 -17.15 -35.74 4.82
N THR A 316 -16.05 -35.01 4.63
CA THR A 316 -14.90 -35.07 5.56
C THR A 316 -15.19 -34.32 6.87
N THR A 317 -15.99 -33.27 6.81
CA THR A 317 -16.44 -32.52 8.01
C THR A 317 -17.47 -33.32 8.80
N ASP A 318 -18.44 -33.93 8.12
CA ASP A 318 -19.47 -34.79 8.72
C ASP A 318 -18.89 -36.11 9.23
N ALA A 319 -17.89 -36.68 8.55
CA ALA A 319 -17.16 -37.85 9.06
C ALA A 319 -16.33 -37.51 10.30
N ASN A 320 -15.72 -36.33 10.38
CA ASN A 320 -14.99 -35.89 11.57
C ASN A 320 -15.93 -35.56 12.74
N ILE A 321 -17.13 -35.02 12.47
CA ILE A 321 -18.16 -34.79 13.49
C ILE A 321 -18.73 -36.12 13.99
N ALA A 322 -19.00 -37.07 13.09
CA ALA A 322 -19.46 -38.42 13.46
C ALA A 322 -18.39 -39.21 14.22
N MET A 323 -17.12 -39.05 13.88
CA MET A 323 -16.01 -39.70 14.61
C MET A 323 -15.80 -39.06 15.99
N SER A 324 -15.99 -37.73 16.11
CA SER A 324 -16.02 -37.00 17.39
C SER A 324 -17.21 -37.41 18.28
N GLU A 325 -18.37 -37.73 17.72
CA GLU A 325 -19.53 -38.20 18.50
C GLU A 325 -19.39 -39.65 18.93
N VAL A 326 -18.76 -40.51 18.11
CA VAL A 326 -18.42 -41.89 18.49
C VAL A 326 -17.34 -41.91 19.56
N ASP A 327 -16.32 -41.05 19.48
CA ASP A 327 -15.30 -40.90 20.54
C ASP A 327 -15.88 -40.33 21.84
N ALA A 328 -16.88 -39.45 21.76
CA ALA A 328 -17.60 -38.96 22.94
C ALA A 328 -18.49 -40.03 23.60
N ILE A 329 -19.05 -40.96 22.81
CA ILE A 329 -19.81 -42.11 23.32
C ILE A 329 -18.89 -43.16 23.95
N PHE A 330 -17.68 -43.37 23.41
CA PHE A 330 -16.68 -44.24 24.03
C PHE A 330 -16.04 -43.65 25.28
N ALA A 331 -15.89 -42.32 25.37
CA ALA A 331 -15.42 -41.63 26.58
C ALA A 331 -16.43 -41.63 27.75
N LEU A 332 -17.71 -41.93 27.49
CA LEU A 332 -18.77 -42.05 28.50
C LEU A 332 -18.99 -43.49 29.01
N MET A 333 -18.21 -44.47 28.53
CA MET A 333 -18.33 -45.88 28.93
C MET A 333 -17.13 -46.46 29.69
N ASP A 334 -16.07 -45.68 29.94
CA ASP A 334 -14.97 -46.07 30.82
C ASP A 334 -14.84 -45.11 32.02
N PHE A 335 -15.73 -45.30 33.02
CA PHE A 335 -15.46 -45.44 34.47
C PHE A 335 -16.75 -45.58 35.27
#